data_AF-A0A7C2Z274-F1
#
_entry.id   AF-A0A7C2Z274-F1
#
_cell.length_a   1.000
_cell.length_b   1.000
_cell.length_c   1.000
_cell.angle_alpha   90.00
_cell.angle_beta   90.00
_cell.angle_gamma   90.00
#
_symmetry.space_group_name_H-M   'P 1'
#
loop_
_entity.id
_entity.type
_entity.pdbx_description
1 polymer ?
#
loop_
_entity_poly.entity_id
_entity_poly.type
_entity_poly.pdbx_seq_one_letter_code
_entity_poly.pdbx_strand_id
1 'polypeptide(L)'
;MFSEKEKGYLIDILQACELIIEHTKGITFNSFMENKEKQAAVMYWIEIIGEASKRLSQSLKDKYSQVKWKRMAGMRDVLIHNYTDVDYYIVWKVVTNDIPELLEQIKQILNEEF
;
A
#
# COMPACT_ATOMS: atom_id res chain seq x y z
N MET A 1 15.74 6.06 17.11
CA MET A 1 14.73 4.99 17.23
C MET A 1 13.36 5.66 17.18
N PHE A 2 12.52 5.25 16.24
CA PHE A 2 11.17 5.79 16.08
C PHE A 2 10.23 5.23 17.15
N SER A 3 9.03 5.77 17.27
CA SER A 3 8.08 5.37 18.31
C SER A 3 7.41 4.01 18.03
N GLU A 4 6.95 3.30 19.07
CA GLU A 4 6.13 2.08 18.92
C GLU A 4 4.87 2.33 18.08
N LYS A 5 4.33 3.55 18.11
CA LYS A 5 3.19 3.94 17.28
C LYS A 5 3.56 3.95 15.79
N GLU A 6 4.75 4.42 15.44
CA GLU A 6 5.26 4.38 14.06
C GLU A 6 5.56 2.96 13.62
N LYS A 7 6.09 2.11 14.52
CA LYS A 7 6.23 0.67 14.27
C LYS A 7 4.89 0.05 13.89
N GLY A 8 3.82 0.38 14.63
CA GLY A 8 2.46 -0.06 14.32
C GLY A 8 2.01 0.31 12.91
N TYR A 9 2.20 1.56 12.48
CA TYR A 9 1.82 1.97 11.13
C TYR A 9 2.64 1.28 10.03
N LEU A 10 3.93 1.04 10.26
CA LEU A 10 4.75 0.27 9.31
C LEU A 10 4.27 -1.19 9.23
N ILE A 11 3.88 -1.80 10.35
CA ILE A 11 3.29 -3.14 10.38
C ILE A 11 1.96 -3.17 9.62
N ASP A 12 1.10 -2.17 9.77
CA ASP A 12 -0.15 -2.07 9.01
C ASP A 12 0.12 -2.06 7.49
N ILE A 13 1.12 -1.28 7.05
CA ILE A 13 1.53 -1.23 5.64
C ILE A 13 2.07 -2.59 5.19
N LEU A 14 2.94 -3.22 6.00
CA LEU A 14 3.52 -4.53 5.72
C LEU A 14 2.44 -5.58 5.49
N GLN A 15 1.51 -5.72 6.43
CA GLN A 15 0.43 -6.71 6.38
C GLN A 15 -0.50 -6.47 5.18
N ALA A 16 -0.84 -5.20 4.90
CA ALA A 16 -1.63 -4.86 3.73
C ALA A 16 -0.93 -5.25 2.42
N CYS A 17 0.39 -5.04 2.32
CA CYS A 17 1.17 -5.49 1.15
C CYS A 17 1.15 -7.02 1.00
N GLU A 18 1.36 -7.76 2.09
CA GLU A 18 1.33 -9.23 2.09
C GLU A 18 -0.02 -9.77 1.63
N LEU A 19 -1.12 -9.23 2.16
CA LEU A 19 -2.48 -9.61 1.76
C LEU A 19 -2.76 -9.31 0.29
N ILE A 20 -2.35 -8.14 -0.21
CA ILE A 20 -2.50 -7.81 -1.64
C ILE A 20 -1.75 -8.84 -2.50
N ILE A 21 -0.49 -9.13 -2.17
CA ILE A 21 0.35 -10.05 -2.95
C ILE A 21 -0.22 -11.47 -2.90
N GLU A 22 -0.59 -11.96 -1.73
CA GLU A 22 -1.16 -13.29 -1.54
C GLU A 22 -2.44 -13.46 -2.37
N HIS A 23 -3.38 -12.50 -2.27
CA HIS A 23 -4.68 -12.61 -2.89
C HIS A 23 -4.70 -12.29 -4.39
N THR A 24 -3.59 -11.81 -4.95
CA THR A 24 -3.44 -11.50 -6.38
C THR A 24 -2.41 -12.38 -7.08
N LYS A 25 -1.73 -13.26 -6.33
CA LYS A 25 -0.78 -14.22 -6.89
C LYS A 25 -1.43 -15.12 -7.94
N GLY A 26 -0.86 -15.13 -9.14
CA GLY A 26 -1.34 -15.95 -10.25
C GLY A 26 -2.67 -15.48 -10.87
N ILE A 27 -3.22 -14.34 -10.42
CA ILE A 27 -4.42 -13.74 -10.99
C ILE A 27 -4.04 -12.88 -12.19
N THR A 28 -4.82 -12.98 -13.27
CA THR A 28 -4.69 -12.10 -14.44
C THR A 28 -5.54 -10.85 -14.26
N PHE A 29 -5.23 -9.79 -15.00
CA PHE A 29 -6.03 -8.57 -14.97
C PHE A 29 -7.51 -8.85 -15.31
N ASN A 30 -7.80 -9.66 -16.32
CA ASN A 30 -9.18 -10.00 -16.70
C ASN A 30 -9.93 -10.72 -15.57
N SER A 31 -9.29 -11.71 -14.92
CA SER A 31 -9.90 -12.41 -13.78
C SER A 31 -10.10 -11.47 -12.58
N PHE A 32 -9.18 -10.53 -12.36
CA PHE A 32 -9.34 -9.49 -11.35
C PHE A 32 -10.55 -8.59 -11.68
N MET A 33 -10.76 -8.22 -12.95
CA MET A 33 -11.88 -7.38 -13.39
C MET A 33 -13.25 -8.04 -13.22
N GLU A 34 -13.31 -9.37 -13.30
CA GLU A 34 -14.53 -10.17 -13.10
C GLU A 34 -14.87 -10.41 -11.62
N ASN A 35 -13.91 -10.18 -10.70
CA ASN A 35 -14.09 -10.46 -9.27
C ASN A 35 -14.22 -9.18 -8.43
N LYS A 36 -15.47 -8.78 -8.16
CA LYS A 36 -15.80 -7.55 -7.41
C LYS A 36 -15.39 -7.60 -5.93
N GLU A 37 -15.48 -8.76 -5.30
CA GLU A 37 -15.05 -8.93 -3.90
C GLU A 37 -13.54 -8.74 -3.75
N LYS A 38 -12.77 -9.30 -4.69
CA LYS A 38 -11.31 -9.13 -4.73
C LYS A 38 -10.92 -7.69 -5.02
N GLN A 39 -11.63 -7.02 -5.92
CA GLN A 39 -11.45 -5.58 -6.14
C GLN A 39 -11.67 -4.80 -4.85
N ALA A 40 -12.77 -5.05 -4.14
CA ALA A 40 -13.09 -4.38 -2.88
C ALA A 40 -12.01 -4.63 -1.81
N ALA A 41 -11.55 -5.87 -1.65
CA ALA A 41 -10.49 -6.22 -0.70
C ALA A 41 -9.17 -5.52 -1.02
N VAL A 42 -8.74 -5.54 -2.29
CA VAL A 42 -7.50 -4.88 -2.73
C VAL A 42 -7.57 -3.37 -2.54
N MET A 43 -8.70 -2.74 -2.89
CA MET A 43 -8.89 -1.30 -2.69
C MET A 43 -8.82 -0.93 -1.20
N TYR A 44 -9.43 -1.73 -0.33
CA TYR A 44 -9.38 -1.53 1.12
C TYR A 44 -7.95 -1.60 1.68
N TRP A 45 -7.14 -2.58 1.26
CA TRP A 45 -5.75 -2.66 1.71
C TRP A 45 -4.89 -1.51 1.19
N ILE A 46 -5.14 -1.02 -0.03
CA ILE A 46 -4.46 0.19 -0.54
C ILE A 46 -4.84 1.42 0.28
N GLU A 47 -6.10 1.52 0.72
CA GLU A 47 -6.55 2.59 1.62
C GLU A 47 -5.80 2.54 2.97
N ILE A 48 -5.63 1.35 3.56
CA ILE A 48 -4.84 1.17 4.79
C ILE A 48 -3.41 1.68 4.58
N ILE A 49 -2.76 1.27 3.47
CA ILE A 49 -1.40 1.70 3.14
C ILE A 49 -1.30 3.23 3.09
N GLY A 50 -2.25 3.89 2.41
CA GLY A 50 -2.27 5.34 2.28
C GLY A 50 -2.52 6.06 3.61
N GLU A 51 -3.45 5.56 4.44
CA GLU A 51 -3.75 6.13 5.75
C GLU A 51 -2.57 5.99 6.73
N ALA A 52 -1.99 4.79 6.83
CA ALA A 52 -0.81 4.55 7.65
C ALA A 52 0.37 5.43 7.19
N SER A 53 0.58 5.54 5.87
CA SER A 53 1.60 6.42 5.29
C SER A 53 1.40 7.89 5.67
N LYS A 54 0.16 8.39 5.75
CA LYS A 54 -0.12 9.77 6.20
C LYS A 54 0.27 9.98 7.66
N ARG A 55 0.07 8.98 8.51
CA ARG A 55 0.31 9.05 9.97
C ARG A 55 1.78 8.92 10.39
N LEU A 56 2.65 8.42 9.52
CA LEU A 56 4.10 8.40 9.76
C LEU A 56 4.65 9.83 9.92
N SER A 57 5.64 9.99 10.81
CA SER A 57 6.27 11.30 11.06
C SER A 57 7.04 11.82 9.84
N GLN A 58 7.25 13.14 9.79
CA GLN A 58 8.05 13.73 8.73
C GLN A 58 9.52 13.27 8.79
N SER A 59 10.08 13.10 9.99
CA SER A 59 11.46 12.62 10.16
C SER A 59 11.68 11.22 9.60
N LEU A 60 10.72 10.30 9.79
CA LEU A 60 10.79 8.96 9.19
C LEU A 60 10.70 9.04 7.67
N LYS A 61 9.75 9.83 7.16
CA LYS A 61 9.56 10.03 5.71
C LYS A 61 10.79 10.63 5.04
N ASP A 62 11.45 11.58 5.71
CA ASP A 62 12.65 12.24 5.20
C ASP A 62 13.85 11.29 5.20
N LYS A 63 14.01 10.49 6.27
CA LYS A 63 15.06 9.47 6.36
C LYS A 63 14.92 8.41 5.27
N TYR A 64 13.70 7.96 5.00
CA TYR A 64 13.38 6.95 3.99
C TYR A 64 12.70 7.57 2.76
N SER A 65 13.31 8.63 2.21
CA SER A 65 12.75 9.43 1.10
C SER A 65 12.68 8.69 -0.25
N GLN A 66 13.38 7.56 -0.39
CA GLN A 66 13.26 6.66 -1.54
C GLN A 66 11.88 6.01 -1.63
N VAL A 67 11.21 5.83 -0.49
CA VAL A 67 9.84 5.30 -0.45
C VAL A 67 8.88 6.40 -0.85
N LYS A 68 8.00 6.13 -1.81
CA LYS A 68 7.09 7.11 -2.41
C LYS A 68 5.88 7.43 -1.51
N TRP A 69 6.11 7.87 -0.27
CA TRP A 69 5.07 8.14 0.77
C TRP A 69 3.92 9.01 0.26
N LYS A 70 4.24 10.10 -0.45
CA LYS A 70 3.23 11.02 -1.00
C LYS A 70 2.34 10.35 -2.04
N ARG A 71 2.91 9.43 -2.85
CA ARG A 71 2.15 8.70 -3.88
C ARG A 71 1.16 7.74 -3.24
N MET A 72 1.55 7.05 -2.17
CA MET A 72 0.65 6.16 -1.40
C MET A 72 -0.50 6.94 -0.78
N ALA A 73 -0.20 8.07 -0.13
CA ALA A 73 -1.21 8.96 0.44
C ALA A 73 -2.19 9.50 -0.62
N GLY A 74 -1.67 9.87 -1.80
CA GLY A 74 -2.50 10.36 -2.91
C GLY A 74 -3.35 9.27 -3.57
N MET A 75 -2.87 8.02 -3.63
CA MET A 75 -3.64 6.92 -4.20
C MET A 75 -4.90 6.62 -3.39
N ARG A 76 -4.81 6.64 -2.06
CA ARG A 76 -5.98 6.59 -1.17
C ARG A 76 -7.00 7.67 -1.54
N ASP A 77 -6.55 8.91 -1.70
CA ASP A 77 -7.46 10.03 -1.97
C ASP A 77 -8.17 9.86 -3.33
N VAL A 78 -7.49 9.31 -4.34
CA VAL A 78 -8.12 8.95 -5.62
C VAL A 78 -9.16 7.84 -5.46
N LEU A 79 -8.85 6.77 -4.71
CA LEU A 79 -9.76 5.63 -4.54
C LEU A 79 -11.01 5.99 -3.74
N ILE A 80 -10.91 6.89 -2.76
CA ILE A 80 -12.05 7.28 -1.91
C ILE A 80 -12.92 8.34 -2.59
N HIS A 81 -12.32 9.31 -3.29
CA HIS A 81 -13.08 10.44 -3.86
C HIS A 81 -13.57 10.21 -5.28
N ASN A 82 -12.89 9.38 -6.08
CA ASN A 82 -13.22 9.14 -7.48
C ASN A 82 -13.61 7.67 -7.74
N TYR A 83 -14.20 6.98 -6.75
CA TYR A 83 -14.52 5.54 -6.83
C TYR A 83 -15.40 5.15 -8.02
N THR A 84 -16.15 6.10 -8.61
CA THR A 84 -16.95 5.91 -9.84
C THR A 84 -16.12 5.82 -11.11
N ASP A 85 -14.94 6.45 -11.13
CA ASP A 85 -14.05 6.58 -12.29
C ASP A 85 -12.66 5.98 -12.02
N VAL A 86 -12.57 5.02 -11.09
CA VAL A 86 -11.30 4.35 -10.79
C VAL A 86 -10.84 3.59 -12.02
N ASP A 87 -9.68 4.01 -12.52
CA ASP A 87 -8.94 3.25 -13.52
C ASP A 87 -8.32 2.00 -12.87
N TYR A 88 -9.04 0.89 -12.94
CA TYR A 88 -8.59 -0.41 -12.42
C TYR A 88 -7.31 -0.92 -13.09
N TYR A 89 -6.96 -0.44 -14.29
CA TYR A 89 -5.68 -0.77 -14.90
C TYR A 89 -4.52 -0.11 -14.14
N ILE A 90 -4.71 1.11 -13.63
CA ILE A 90 -3.73 1.75 -12.73
C ILE A 90 -3.64 0.99 -11.41
N VAL A 91 -4.78 0.64 -10.80
CA VAL A 91 -4.81 -0.16 -9.56
C VAL A 91 -4.03 -1.47 -9.75
N TRP A 92 -4.29 -2.17 -10.84
CA TRP A 92 -3.61 -3.43 -11.14
C TRP A 92 -2.10 -3.26 -11.34
N LYS A 93 -1.65 -2.18 -11.98
CA LYS A 93 -0.21 -1.87 -12.10
C LYS A 93 0.45 -1.59 -10.74
N VAL A 94 -0.25 -0.92 -9.84
CA VAL A 94 0.25 -0.69 -8.48
C VAL A 94 0.39 -2.02 -7.74
N VAL A 95 -0.66 -2.83 -7.75
CA VAL A 95 -0.70 -4.16 -7.12
C VAL A 95 0.45 -5.06 -7.61
N THR A 96 0.71 -5.07 -8.92
CA THR A 96 1.66 -6.00 -9.52
C THR A 96 3.11 -5.51 -9.51
N ASN A 97 3.35 -4.20 -9.50
CA ASN A 97 4.69 -3.64 -9.63
C ASN A 97 5.15 -2.87 -8.39
N ASP A 98 4.31 -1.96 -7.87
CA ASP A 98 4.71 -1.03 -6.81
C ASP A 98 4.59 -1.69 -5.40
N ILE A 99 3.57 -2.53 -5.16
CA ILE A 99 3.35 -3.17 -3.85
C ILE A 99 4.46 -4.16 -3.46
N PRO A 100 4.98 -5.02 -4.36
CA PRO A 100 6.11 -5.89 -4.03
C PRO A 100 7.38 -5.12 -3.64
N GLU A 101 7.67 -4.00 -4.31
CA GLU A 101 8.79 -3.13 -3.96
C GLU A 101 8.58 -2.50 -2.57
N LEU A 102 7.37 -1.99 -2.31
CA LEU A 102 7.01 -1.42 -1.02
C LEU A 102 7.17 -2.42 0.12
N LEU A 103 6.72 -3.68 -0.07
CA LEU A 103 6.86 -4.73 0.94
C LEU A 103 8.30 -4.84 1.43
N GLU A 104 9.25 -4.93 0.50
CA GLU A 104 10.67 -5.10 0.83
C GLU A 104 11.25 -3.83 1.49
N GLN A 105 10.84 -2.65 1.05
CA GLN A 105 11.21 -1.38 1.68
C GLN A 105 10.75 -1.31 3.14
N ILE A 106 9.51 -1.72 3.43
CA ILE A 106 8.97 -1.69 4.79
C ILE A 106 9.64 -2.72 5.69
N LYS A 107 9.93 -3.94 5.19
CA LYS A 107 10.70 -4.94 5.93
C LYS A 107 12.07 -4.41 6.33
N GLN A 108 12.76 -3.74 5.40
CA GLN A 108 14.06 -3.14 5.66
C GLN A 108 13.96 -2.08 6.77
N ILE A 109 13.01 -1.15 6.68
CA ILE A 109 12.82 -0.10 7.69
C ILE A 109 12.55 -0.69 9.07
N LEU A 110 11.68 -1.70 9.14
CA LEU A 110 11.35 -2.37 10.40
C LEU A 110 12.59 -3.03 11.03
N ASN A 111 13.45 -3.65 10.23
CA ASN A 111 14.67 -4.31 10.72
C ASN A 111 15.78 -3.31 11.12
N GLU A 112 15.84 -2.13 10.49
CA GLU A 112 16.86 -1.12 10.78
C GLU A 112 16.52 -0.24 11.99
N GLU A 113 15.24 -0.08 12.32
CA GLU A 113 14.79 0.88 13.32
C GLU A 113 14.18 0.26 14.59
N PHE A 114 13.81 -1.02 14.59
CA PHE A 114 12.98 -1.65 15.62
C PHE A 114 13.30 -3.13 15.89
#